data_AF-A0A812L4G8-F1
#
_entry.id   AF-A0A812L4G8-F1
#
_cell.length_a   1.000
_cell.length_b   1.000
_cell.length_c   1.000
_cell.angle_alpha   90.00
_cell.angle_beta   90.00
_cell.angle_gamma   90.00
#
_symmetry.space_group_name_H-M   'P 1'
#
loop_
_entity.id
_entity.type
_entity.pdbx_description
1 polymer ?
#
loop_
_entity_poly.entity_id
_entity_poly.type
_entity_poly.pdbx_seq_one_letter_code
_entity_poly.pdbx_strand_id
1 'polypeptide(L)'
;MRSGKKLSLHIKEYRGDQAQARPRKSRAIFALNMDVSGGNVTITESGATRGYGGSVGVGAVHAANVDVSGGNVTIKQSEAAESGGTGEWVVFLVLYSYGTGGAISAGNMMIVSGGSVSITESTAFDGDGGAIDAVNDMNVSGGNVTITKSQATRGGCIYIEDDFMQSGGAVSLEGCRAIREGGGIFSSRNITMGEMATLTIRDTLADRGGGIMTTWMHNKARRLHVSNCSATSHGGCVYVRARAELAAPLSLSGCIAKGTGGGIYAQGKLVSPQISCTDCHAPTSACFHLESGEASIESLILRSRSLLGPASPSIIVATGHDAVVTLGTADCREVPGCALPVAQMQLARLLCQRGESRQSLADGTACRECPAGQIRLVAVDKARLCLGSQSGTVNYNYRVLS
;
A
#
# COMPACT_ATOMS: atom_id res chain seq x y z
N MET A 1 13.56 21.21 -28.73
CA MET A 1 12.48 21.66 -29.64
C MET A 1 11.99 23.03 -29.18
N ARG A 2 11.65 23.96 -30.10
CA ARG A 2 11.16 25.30 -29.72
C ARG A 2 9.79 25.18 -29.01
N SER A 3 9.71 25.70 -27.78
CA SER A 3 8.50 25.71 -26.95
C SER A 3 7.38 26.52 -27.61
N GLY A 4 6.14 26.00 -27.62
CA GLY A 4 4.96 26.82 -27.85
C GLY A 4 3.85 26.26 -28.75
N LYS A 5 3.97 25.05 -29.33
CA LYS A 5 2.85 24.44 -30.06
C LYS A 5 2.14 23.41 -29.19
N LYS A 6 0.88 23.71 -28.84
CA LYS A 6 -0.05 22.79 -28.20
C LYS A 6 -0.40 21.68 -29.21
N LEU A 7 0.22 20.51 -29.09
CA LEU A 7 -0.23 19.32 -29.80
C LEU A 7 -1.39 18.71 -29.02
N SER A 8 -2.62 19.10 -29.35
CA SER A 8 -3.83 18.43 -28.86
C SER A 8 -4.24 17.38 -29.88
N LEU A 9 -3.78 16.14 -29.68
CA LEU A 9 -4.22 15.00 -30.47
C LEU A 9 -5.53 14.48 -29.89
N HIS A 10 -6.67 14.90 -30.45
CA HIS A 10 -7.97 14.31 -30.15
C HIS A 10 -8.16 13.05 -31.01
N ILE A 11 -7.74 11.90 -30.49
CA ILE A 11 -8.10 10.61 -31.10
C ILE A 11 -9.51 10.27 -30.60
N LYS A 12 -10.52 10.47 -31.46
CA LYS A 12 -11.87 9.93 -31.26
C LYS A 12 -11.95 8.65 -32.09
N GLU A 13 -11.99 7.50 -31.45
CA GLU A 13 -12.08 6.21 -32.14
C GLU A 13 -13.41 6.12 -32.89
N TYR A 14 -13.36 5.75 -34.18
CA TYR A 14 -14.54 5.66 -35.04
C TYR A 14 -15.28 4.36 -34.73
N ARG A 15 -16.42 4.44 -34.04
CA ARG A 15 -17.36 3.31 -33.95
C ARG A 15 -18.03 3.17 -35.32
N GLY A 16 -17.49 2.29 -36.16
CA GLY A 16 -18.13 1.91 -37.41
C GLY A 16 -19.39 1.10 -37.12
N ASP A 17 -20.55 1.74 -37.22
CA ASP A 17 -21.83 1.05 -37.42
C ASP A 17 -21.79 0.45 -38.83
N GLN A 18 -21.46 -0.84 -38.98
CA GLN A 18 -21.99 -1.74 -40.02
C GLN A 18 -21.53 -3.19 -39.77
N ALA A 19 -22.42 -4.10 -40.09
CA ALA A 19 -22.37 -5.52 -39.77
C ALA A 19 -21.23 -6.27 -40.50
N GLN A 20 -20.75 -7.32 -39.84
CA GLN A 20 -19.98 -8.48 -40.34
C GLN A 20 -18.44 -8.44 -40.47
N ALA A 21 -17.74 -7.35 -40.11
CA ALA A 21 -16.30 -7.44 -39.83
C ALA A 21 -16.02 -6.84 -38.46
N ARG A 22 -15.61 -7.66 -37.47
CA ARG A 22 -15.26 -7.16 -36.13
C ARG A 22 -14.18 -6.09 -36.29
N PRO A 23 -14.45 -4.81 -35.99
CA PRO A 23 -13.45 -3.76 -36.11
C PRO A 23 -12.29 -4.09 -35.15
N ARG A 24 -11.07 -4.14 -35.68
CA ARG A 24 -9.86 -4.30 -34.87
C ARG A 24 -9.70 -2.99 -34.09
N LYS A 25 -9.95 -3.02 -32.78
CA LYS A 25 -9.61 -1.88 -31.92
C LYS A 25 -8.09 -1.84 -31.77
N SER A 26 -7.49 -0.71 -32.13
CA SER A 26 -6.04 -0.52 -32.14
C SER A 26 -5.61 0.48 -31.07
N ARG A 27 -4.39 0.31 -30.56
CA ARG A 27 -3.72 1.21 -29.59
C ARG A 27 -3.76 2.66 -30.10
N ALA A 28 -4.00 3.61 -29.19
CA ALA A 28 -4.03 5.03 -29.56
C ALA A 28 -2.62 5.58 -29.85
N ILE A 29 -1.60 5.17 -29.06
CA ILE A 29 -0.20 5.57 -29.26
C ILE A 29 0.73 4.36 -29.09
N PHE A 30 1.57 4.11 -30.09
CA PHE A 30 2.69 3.16 -30.03
C PHE A 30 3.98 3.88 -30.43
N ALA A 31 4.94 3.96 -29.53
CA ALA A 31 6.21 4.67 -29.77
C ALA A 31 7.36 3.94 -29.08
N LEU A 32 8.60 4.14 -29.53
CA LEU A 32 9.76 3.71 -28.73
C LEU A 32 9.91 4.61 -27.50
N ASN A 33 9.83 5.92 -27.72
CA ASN A 33 9.93 6.94 -26.67
C ASN A 33 8.75 7.91 -26.83
N MET A 34 8.06 8.20 -25.73
CA MET A 34 7.02 9.24 -25.66
C MET A 34 7.49 10.33 -24.69
N ASP A 35 7.74 11.53 -25.20
CA ASP A 35 8.11 12.71 -24.42
C ASP A 35 6.97 13.75 -24.49
N VAL A 36 6.49 14.16 -23.32
CA VAL A 36 5.47 15.19 -23.13
C VAL A 36 6.07 16.35 -22.29
N SER A 37 6.93 17.13 -22.94
CA SER A 37 7.64 18.30 -22.37
C SER A 37 6.90 19.64 -22.53
N GLY A 38 5.65 19.63 -23.01
CA GLY A 38 4.77 20.81 -23.09
C GLY A 38 3.50 20.55 -23.89
N GLY A 39 2.35 21.06 -23.42
CA GLY A 39 1.03 20.80 -24.02
C GLY A 39 0.27 19.65 -23.33
N ASN A 40 -0.84 19.21 -23.93
CA ASN A 40 -1.74 18.22 -23.32
C ASN A 40 -2.02 17.09 -24.31
N VAL A 41 -1.72 15.85 -23.91
CA VAL A 41 -2.21 14.64 -24.55
C VAL A 41 -3.48 14.21 -23.82
N THR A 42 -4.59 14.09 -24.53
CA THR A 42 -5.87 13.67 -23.95
C THR A 42 -6.44 12.53 -24.77
N ILE A 43 -6.58 11.37 -24.15
CA ILE A 43 -7.20 10.17 -24.73
C ILE A 43 -8.46 9.91 -23.92
N THR A 44 -9.62 10.01 -24.57
CA THR A 44 -10.90 9.92 -23.83
C THR A 44 -11.32 8.47 -23.66
N GLU A 45 -11.21 7.68 -24.73
CA GLU A 45 -11.49 6.26 -24.78
C GLU A 45 -10.40 5.59 -25.61
N SER A 46 -9.92 4.43 -25.16
CA SER A 46 -9.06 3.54 -25.93
C SER A 46 -9.35 2.10 -25.54
N GLY A 47 -9.57 1.22 -26.51
CA GLY A 47 -9.69 -0.21 -26.26
C GLY A 47 -8.68 -0.98 -27.07
N ALA A 48 -7.93 -1.89 -26.46
CA ALA A 48 -7.15 -2.87 -27.20
C ALA A 48 -7.83 -4.23 -27.10
N THR A 49 -8.38 -4.68 -28.23
CA THR A 49 -8.92 -6.04 -28.37
C THR A 49 -7.91 -6.92 -29.06
N ARG A 50 -7.85 -8.19 -28.66
CA ARG A 50 -6.97 -9.21 -29.23
C ARG A 50 -7.06 -9.26 -30.76
N GLY A 51 -5.94 -9.00 -31.43
CA GLY A 51 -5.74 -9.41 -32.81
C GLY A 51 -5.41 -10.90 -32.85
N TYR A 52 -6.06 -11.67 -33.73
CA TYR A 52 -5.59 -13.03 -34.07
C TYR A 52 -4.15 -12.92 -34.58
N GLY A 53 -3.16 -13.30 -33.76
CA GLY A 53 -1.74 -13.13 -34.08
C GLY A 53 -0.76 -12.97 -32.90
N GLY A 54 -1.21 -13.09 -31.65
CA GLY A 54 -0.29 -13.16 -30.49
C GLY A 54 0.32 -11.83 -30.03
N SER A 55 -0.21 -10.69 -30.48
CA SER A 55 0.22 -9.38 -29.97
C SER A 55 -0.56 -9.02 -28.70
N VAL A 56 0.20 -8.71 -27.64
CA VAL A 56 -0.30 -8.33 -26.31
C VAL A 56 -1.23 -7.11 -26.39
N GLY A 57 -2.40 -7.17 -25.75
CA GLY A 57 -3.30 -6.03 -25.63
C GLY A 57 -2.71 -5.01 -24.66
N VAL A 58 -2.38 -3.81 -25.16
CA VAL A 58 -1.91 -2.69 -24.32
C VAL A 58 -2.90 -1.56 -24.49
N GLY A 59 -3.20 -0.81 -23.43
CA GLY A 59 -4.16 0.29 -23.44
C GLY A 59 -3.83 1.47 -24.37
N ALA A 60 -4.15 2.67 -23.91
CA ALA A 60 -4.01 3.90 -24.68
C ALA A 60 -2.57 4.19 -25.17
N VAL A 61 -1.56 3.93 -24.34
CA VAL A 61 -0.16 4.25 -24.63
C VAL A 61 0.71 3.03 -24.40
N HIS A 62 1.48 2.66 -25.40
CA HIS A 62 2.58 1.72 -25.28
C HIS A 62 3.88 2.37 -25.73
N ALA A 63 4.84 2.48 -24.83
CA ALA A 63 6.20 2.90 -25.17
C ALA A 63 7.27 2.20 -24.35
N ALA A 64 8.52 2.15 -24.84
CA ALA A 64 9.61 1.68 -24.00
C ALA A 64 9.90 2.69 -22.89
N ASN A 65 9.94 4.00 -23.23
CA ASN A 65 10.12 5.06 -22.26
C ASN A 65 9.00 6.11 -22.38
N VAL A 66 8.45 6.53 -21.23
CA VAL A 66 7.46 7.60 -21.13
C VAL A 66 8.01 8.69 -20.20
N ASP A 67 8.21 9.90 -20.71
CA ASP A 67 8.65 11.07 -19.94
C ASP A 67 7.60 12.18 -20.00
N VAL A 68 7.15 12.65 -18.83
CA VAL A 68 6.20 13.75 -18.68
C VAL A 68 6.83 14.85 -17.82
N SER A 69 7.56 15.75 -18.49
CA SER A 69 8.41 16.77 -17.85
C SER A 69 7.84 18.20 -17.84
N GLY A 70 6.77 18.47 -18.58
CA GLY A 70 6.17 19.82 -18.63
C GLY A 70 4.78 19.93 -19.26
N GLY A 71 4.18 18.81 -19.67
CA GLY A 71 2.81 18.77 -20.17
C GLY A 71 1.88 17.89 -19.33
N ASN A 72 0.66 17.68 -19.81
CA ASN A 72 -0.33 16.84 -19.15
C ASN A 72 -0.69 15.63 -20.02
N VAL A 73 -0.74 14.45 -19.41
CA VAL A 73 -1.32 13.25 -20.01
C VAL A 73 -2.61 12.94 -19.27
N THR A 74 -3.73 12.92 -19.98
CA THR A 74 -5.05 12.59 -19.41
C THR A 74 -5.68 11.44 -20.16
N ILE A 75 -6.02 10.37 -19.45
CA ILE A 75 -6.67 9.17 -20.00
C ILE A 75 -7.92 8.88 -19.17
N LYS A 76 -9.12 8.92 -19.76
CA LYS A 76 -10.37 8.84 -18.98
C LYS A 76 -11.01 7.46 -18.90
N GLN A 77 -10.80 6.62 -19.92
CA GLN A 77 -11.26 5.23 -19.97
C GLN A 77 -10.33 4.47 -20.92
N SER A 78 -9.67 3.44 -20.41
CA SER A 78 -8.77 2.61 -21.22
C SER A 78 -8.91 1.15 -20.83
N GLU A 79 -9.10 0.29 -21.82
CA GLU A 79 -9.29 -1.15 -21.62
C GLU A 79 -8.20 -1.94 -22.36
N ALA A 80 -7.46 -2.76 -21.62
CA ALA A 80 -6.55 -3.76 -22.16
C ALA A 80 -7.07 -5.16 -21.80
N ALA A 81 -7.43 -5.96 -22.82
CA ALA A 81 -7.90 -7.33 -22.62
C ALA A 81 -6.76 -8.34 -22.88
N GLU A 82 -6.53 -9.30 -21.97
CA GLU A 82 -5.82 -10.53 -22.35
C GLU A 82 -6.16 -11.80 -21.52
N SER A 83 -7.26 -12.48 -21.85
CA SER A 83 -7.49 -13.85 -21.35
C SER A 83 -6.64 -14.86 -22.13
N GLY A 84 -5.84 -15.64 -21.41
CA GLY A 84 -4.76 -16.49 -21.92
C GLY A 84 -5.09 -17.52 -23.02
N GLY A 85 -4.02 -17.91 -23.72
CA GLY A 85 -3.93 -19.14 -24.47
C GLY A 85 -2.45 -19.51 -24.58
N THR A 86 -2.03 -20.54 -23.86
CA THR A 86 -0.74 -21.21 -24.02
C THR A 86 -0.74 -21.90 -25.39
N GLY A 87 -0.26 -21.22 -26.42
CA GLY A 87 -0.17 -21.72 -27.79
C GLY A 87 1.20 -21.43 -28.36
N GLU A 88 1.93 -22.50 -28.61
CA GLU A 88 3.28 -22.57 -29.16
C GLU A 88 3.32 -22.15 -30.66
N TRP A 89 4.47 -21.59 -31.11
CA TRP A 89 4.88 -21.24 -32.50
C TRP A 89 4.25 -19.94 -33.10
N VAL A 90 4.95 -18.98 -33.74
CA VAL A 90 6.14 -18.96 -34.63
C VAL A 90 6.93 -17.63 -34.44
N VAL A 91 8.25 -17.71 -34.63
CA VAL A 91 9.24 -16.62 -34.53
C VAL A 91 8.96 -15.47 -35.52
N PHE A 92 8.71 -14.27 -34.98
CA PHE A 92 8.98 -12.99 -35.62
C PHE A 92 9.40 -12.02 -34.52
N LEU A 93 10.71 -11.73 -34.41
CA LEU A 93 11.37 -10.79 -33.48
C LEU A 93 10.42 -10.09 -32.46
N VAL A 94 9.92 -10.85 -31.48
CA VAL A 94 9.03 -10.35 -30.44
C VAL A 94 9.93 -9.77 -29.35
N LEU A 95 9.97 -8.45 -29.23
CA LEU A 95 10.35 -7.83 -27.98
C LEU A 95 9.30 -8.29 -26.96
N TYR A 96 9.67 -9.20 -26.06
CA TYR A 96 8.80 -9.65 -24.97
C TYR A 96 8.40 -8.44 -24.13
N SER A 97 7.24 -7.84 -24.41
CA SER A 97 6.59 -6.94 -23.47
C SER A 97 5.61 -7.78 -22.67
N TYR A 98 6.00 -8.20 -21.47
CA TYR A 98 5.09 -8.79 -20.48
C TYR A 98 4.10 -7.76 -19.90
N GLY A 99 4.08 -6.54 -20.44
CA GLY A 99 3.29 -5.45 -19.90
C GLY A 99 1.87 -5.40 -20.47
N THR A 100 0.90 -5.38 -19.56
CA THR A 100 -0.55 -5.39 -19.81
C THR A 100 -1.24 -4.19 -19.15
N GLY A 101 -0.47 -3.11 -18.92
CA GLY A 101 -0.98 -1.86 -18.35
C GLY A 101 -2.28 -1.37 -19.00
N GLY A 102 -3.25 -1.04 -18.15
CA GLY A 102 -4.60 -0.71 -18.62
C GLY A 102 -4.65 0.59 -19.42
N ALA A 103 -3.81 1.59 -19.12
CA ALA A 103 -3.73 2.86 -19.85
C ALA A 103 -2.33 3.15 -20.40
N ILE A 104 -1.28 3.00 -19.58
CA ILE A 104 0.10 3.22 -19.98
C ILE A 104 0.90 1.96 -19.66
N SER A 105 1.59 1.42 -20.66
CA SER A 105 2.63 0.42 -20.48
C SER A 105 3.98 1.02 -20.88
N ALA A 106 4.88 1.13 -19.90
CA ALA A 106 6.25 1.57 -20.05
C ALA A 106 7.18 0.35 -19.96
N GLY A 107 7.72 -0.08 -21.11
CA GLY A 107 8.55 -1.29 -21.20
C GLY A 107 9.93 -1.19 -20.53
N ASN A 108 10.35 0.01 -20.13
CA ASN A 108 11.58 0.25 -19.39
C ASN A 108 11.31 1.20 -18.23
N MET A 109 11.13 2.50 -18.51
CA MET A 109 11.01 3.51 -17.44
C MET A 109 9.87 4.49 -17.71
N MET A 110 9.16 4.86 -16.64
CA MET A 110 8.23 5.98 -16.61
C MET A 110 8.76 7.11 -15.72
N ILE A 111 8.86 8.32 -16.26
CA ILE A 111 9.37 9.50 -15.55
C ILE A 111 8.31 10.60 -15.53
N VAL A 112 8.06 11.19 -14.35
CA VAL A 112 7.16 12.32 -14.15
C VAL A 112 7.87 13.41 -13.32
N SER A 113 8.52 14.34 -14.01
CA SER A 113 9.47 15.29 -13.42
C SER A 113 8.94 16.72 -13.26
N GLY A 114 7.80 17.06 -13.88
CA GLY A 114 7.21 18.41 -13.76
C GLY A 114 5.82 18.58 -14.38
N GLY A 115 5.32 17.59 -15.12
CA GLY A 115 3.97 17.58 -15.66
C GLY A 115 2.94 16.90 -14.76
N SER A 116 1.75 16.62 -15.30
CA SER A 116 0.72 15.83 -14.61
C SER A 116 0.24 14.65 -15.44
N VAL A 117 0.09 13.49 -14.80
CA VAL A 117 -0.54 12.30 -15.36
C VAL A 117 -1.84 12.07 -14.60
N SER A 118 -2.97 12.06 -15.31
CA SER A 118 -4.29 11.79 -14.75
C SER A 118 -4.93 10.63 -15.50
N ILE A 119 -5.18 9.52 -14.79
CA ILE A 119 -5.82 8.34 -15.37
C ILE A 119 -7.05 7.98 -14.55
N THR A 120 -8.18 7.78 -15.20
CA THR A 120 -9.43 7.37 -14.56
C THR A 120 -9.98 6.14 -15.26
N GLU A 121 -10.67 5.26 -14.52
CA GLU A 121 -11.48 4.16 -15.07
C GLU A 121 -10.71 3.31 -16.10
N SER A 122 -9.49 2.91 -15.73
CA SER A 122 -8.61 2.09 -16.57
C SER A 122 -8.56 0.65 -16.07
N THR A 123 -8.68 -0.33 -16.97
CA THR A 123 -8.75 -1.74 -16.60
C THR A 123 -7.79 -2.61 -17.41
N ALA A 124 -7.02 -3.43 -16.70
CA ALA A 124 -6.20 -4.52 -17.22
C ALA A 124 -6.78 -5.86 -16.73
N PHE A 125 -7.61 -6.53 -17.52
CA PHE A 125 -8.45 -7.64 -17.03
C PHE A 125 -7.67 -8.83 -16.47
N ASP A 126 -6.61 -9.22 -17.16
CA ASP A 126 -5.73 -10.35 -16.82
C ASP A 126 -4.29 -9.88 -16.65
N GLY A 127 -4.13 -8.56 -16.57
CA GLY A 127 -2.86 -7.89 -16.60
C GLY A 127 -2.47 -7.23 -15.30
N ASP A 128 -1.34 -6.56 -15.31
CA ASP A 128 -0.84 -5.79 -14.20
C ASP A 128 -0.93 -4.29 -14.50
N GLY A 129 -1.03 -3.48 -13.45
CA GLY A 129 -1.02 -2.03 -13.58
C GLY A 129 -2.30 -1.48 -14.19
N GLY A 130 -3.36 -1.38 -13.38
CA GLY A 130 -4.70 -1.03 -13.88
C GLY A 130 -4.72 0.28 -14.66
N ALA A 131 -3.88 1.23 -14.28
CA ALA A 131 -3.58 2.43 -15.07
C ALA A 131 -2.17 2.40 -15.65
N ILE A 132 -1.16 2.15 -14.81
CA ILE A 132 0.25 2.22 -15.21
C ILE A 132 0.92 0.89 -14.92
N ASP A 133 1.63 0.38 -15.91
CA ASP A 133 2.51 -0.78 -15.82
C ASP A 133 3.91 -0.37 -16.28
N ALA A 134 4.85 -0.33 -15.34
CA ALA A 134 6.25 -0.03 -15.58
C ALA A 134 7.08 -1.30 -15.37
N VAL A 135 7.66 -1.81 -16.45
CA VAL A 135 8.42 -3.08 -16.44
C VAL A 135 9.73 -2.96 -15.66
N ASN A 136 10.37 -1.80 -15.60
CA ASN A 136 11.47 -1.59 -14.66
C ASN A 136 11.05 -0.54 -13.64
N ASP A 137 11.39 0.72 -13.85
CA ASP A 137 11.28 1.75 -12.82
C ASP A 137 10.18 2.78 -13.13
N MET A 138 9.59 3.32 -12.06
CA MET A 138 8.78 4.53 -12.12
C MET A 138 9.39 5.61 -11.22
N ASN A 139 9.70 6.78 -11.81
CA ASN A 139 10.31 7.91 -11.10
C ASN A 139 9.40 9.15 -11.14
N VAL A 140 9.01 9.64 -9.96
CA VAL A 140 8.25 10.89 -9.78
C VAL A 140 9.10 11.88 -8.98
N SER A 141 9.71 12.86 -9.66
CA SER A 141 10.65 13.80 -9.06
C SER A 141 10.12 15.22 -8.85
N GLY A 142 8.99 15.56 -9.47
CA GLY A 142 8.41 16.91 -9.36
C GLY A 142 7.02 17.11 -9.95
N GLY A 143 6.47 16.13 -10.68
CA GLY A 143 5.12 16.23 -11.23
C GLY A 143 4.03 15.59 -10.36
N ASN A 144 2.81 15.55 -10.88
CA ASN A 144 1.65 14.97 -10.19
C ASN A 144 1.15 13.72 -10.91
N VAL A 145 0.85 12.66 -10.17
CA VAL A 145 0.18 11.47 -10.69
C VAL A 145 -1.12 11.27 -9.94
N THR A 146 -2.24 11.31 -10.66
CA THR A 146 -3.57 11.07 -10.11
C THR A 146 -4.19 9.89 -10.83
N ILE A 147 -4.52 8.83 -10.10
CA ILE A 147 -5.16 7.65 -10.67
C ILE A 147 -6.40 7.31 -9.85
N THR A 148 -7.53 7.13 -10.54
CA THR A 148 -8.81 6.84 -9.89
C THR A 148 -9.51 5.65 -10.54
N LYS A 149 -10.14 4.78 -9.74
CA LYS A 149 -11.03 3.69 -10.20
C LYS A 149 -10.40 2.76 -11.25
N SER A 150 -9.14 2.40 -11.07
CA SER A 150 -8.46 1.49 -11.99
C SER A 150 -8.41 0.06 -11.44
N GLN A 151 -8.35 -0.93 -12.32
CA GLN A 151 -8.39 -2.35 -11.92
C GLN A 151 -7.37 -3.20 -12.67
N ALA A 152 -6.71 -4.12 -11.95
CA ALA A 152 -5.76 -5.09 -12.50
C ALA A 152 -5.67 -6.38 -11.65
N THR A 153 -4.81 -7.31 -12.07
CA THR A 153 -4.40 -8.49 -11.29
C THR A 153 -3.48 -8.09 -10.14
N ARG A 154 -2.39 -7.35 -10.43
CA ARG A 154 -1.49 -6.73 -9.45
C ARG A 154 -1.36 -5.24 -9.74
N GLY A 155 -1.18 -4.43 -8.70
CA GLY A 155 -1.04 -2.99 -8.86
C GLY A 155 -2.32 -2.35 -9.42
N GLY A 156 -3.38 -2.31 -8.60
CA GLY A 156 -4.70 -1.89 -9.06
C GLY A 156 -4.71 -0.51 -9.73
N CYS A 157 -3.87 0.42 -9.26
CA CYS A 157 -3.51 1.60 -10.04
C CYS A 157 -2.18 1.39 -10.79
N ILE A 158 -1.10 1.08 -10.05
CA ILE A 158 0.27 1.07 -10.55
C ILE A 158 0.93 -0.27 -10.24
N TYR A 159 1.46 -0.90 -11.29
CA TYR A 159 2.39 -2.01 -11.19
C TYR A 159 3.79 -1.57 -11.59
N ILE A 160 4.77 -1.98 -10.80
CA ILE A 160 6.19 -1.80 -11.06
C ILE A 160 6.88 -3.14 -10.81
N GLU A 161 7.62 -3.66 -11.79
CA GLU A 161 8.47 -4.84 -11.52
C GLU A 161 9.61 -4.44 -10.59
N ASP A 162 10.30 -3.33 -10.88
CA ASP A 162 11.48 -2.93 -10.13
C ASP A 162 11.14 -1.84 -9.09
N ASP A 163 11.71 -0.65 -9.23
CA ASP A 163 11.71 0.35 -8.18
C ASP A 163 10.72 1.48 -8.47
N PHE A 164 9.85 1.75 -7.50
CA PHE A 164 9.08 2.99 -7.45
C PHE A 164 9.85 4.02 -6.64
N MET A 165 10.27 5.10 -7.31
CA MET A 165 10.99 6.21 -6.69
C MET A 165 10.16 7.49 -6.78
N GLN A 166 9.83 8.07 -5.63
CA GLN A 166 9.22 9.38 -5.57
C GLN A 166 10.12 10.32 -4.78
N SER A 167 10.91 11.16 -5.43
CA SER A 167 11.75 12.15 -4.74
C SER A 167 11.03 13.48 -4.49
N GLY A 168 9.93 13.75 -5.20
CA GLY A 168 9.13 14.95 -5.08
C GLY A 168 7.71 14.78 -5.64
N GLY A 169 7.01 15.90 -5.84
CA GLY A 169 5.66 15.89 -6.41
C GLY A 169 4.60 15.21 -5.54
N ALA A 170 3.42 14.97 -6.13
CA ALA A 170 2.30 14.33 -5.44
C ALA A 170 1.75 13.14 -6.25
N VAL A 171 1.58 12.01 -5.57
CA VAL A 171 0.93 10.81 -6.11
C VAL A 171 -0.34 10.55 -5.31
N SER A 172 -1.49 10.51 -6.00
CA SER A 172 -2.81 10.31 -5.42
C SER A 172 -3.51 9.15 -6.12
N LEU A 173 -3.81 8.09 -5.37
CA LEU A 173 -4.40 6.86 -5.85
C LEU A 173 -5.71 6.60 -5.12
N GLU A 174 -6.80 6.42 -5.85
CA GLU A 174 -8.14 6.30 -5.26
C GLU A 174 -8.99 5.24 -5.95
N GLY A 175 -9.73 4.44 -5.16
CA GLY A 175 -10.77 3.57 -5.72
C GLY A 175 -10.21 2.43 -6.58
N CYS A 176 -8.91 2.13 -6.48
CA CYS A 176 -8.26 1.11 -7.30
C CYS A 176 -8.42 -0.29 -6.72
N ARG A 177 -8.43 -1.28 -7.61
CA ARG A 177 -8.65 -2.69 -7.24
C ARG A 177 -7.61 -3.60 -7.89
N ALA A 178 -6.90 -4.35 -7.07
CA ALA A 178 -6.13 -5.51 -7.51
C ALA A 178 -6.87 -6.80 -7.16
N ILE A 179 -6.74 -7.83 -8.00
CA ILE A 179 -7.24 -9.17 -7.65
C ILE A 179 -6.33 -9.82 -6.60
N ARG A 180 -5.01 -9.61 -6.72
CA ARG A 180 -4.00 -10.27 -5.89
C ARG A 180 -3.28 -9.27 -5.00
N GLU A 181 -2.47 -8.40 -5.56
CA GLU A 181 -1.45 -7.69 -4.76
C GLU A 181 -1.42 -6.20 -5.06
N GLY A 182 -1.37 -5.38 -4.00
CA GLY A 182 -1.17 -3.94 -4.12
C GLY A 182 -2.37 -3.21 -4.72
N GLY A 183 -3.41 -2.94 -3.93
CA GLY A 183 -4.66 -2.37 -4.46
C GLY A 183 -4.46 -0.97 -5.06
N GLY A 184 -3.56 -0.18 -4.50
CA GLY A 184 -3.02 1.03 -5.11
C GLY A 184 -1.73 0.75 -5.89
N ILE A 185 -0.68 0.35 -5.18
CA ILE A 185 0.67 0.12 -5.73
C ILE A 185 1.14 -1.31 -5.43
N PHE A 186 1.63 -1.97 -6.46
CA PHE A 186 2.50 -3.13 -6.34
C PHE A 186 3.90 -2.80 -6.88
N SER A 187 4.94 -3.05 -6.09
CA SER A 187 6.34 -3.04 -6.55
C SER A 187 7.01 -4.34 -6.11
N SER A 188 7.62 -5.08 -7.04
CA SER A 188 8.28 -6.35 -6.68
C SER A 188 9.57 -6.12 -5.88
N ARG A 189 10.21 -4.96 -6.04
CA ARG A 189 11.42 -4.57 -5.30
C ARG A 189 11.14 -3.48 -4.26
N ASN A 190 11.51 -2.23 -4.56
CA ASN A 190 11.56 -1.15 -3.58
C ASN A 190 10.54 -0.05 -3.87
N ILE A 191 9.91 0.44 -2.81
CA ILE A 191 9.25 1.75 -2.80
C ILE A 191 10.12 2.72 -2.01
N THR A 192 10.68 3.70 -2.69
CA THR A 192 11.51 4.76 -2.09
C THR A 192 10.83 6.11 -2.22
N MET A 193 10.57 6.76 -1.09
CA MET A 193 10.03 8.12 -1.06
C MET A 193 11.02 9.08 -0.41
N GLY A 194 11.38 10.14 -1.12
CA GLY A 194 12.22 11.24 -0.66
C GLY A 194 11.46 12.26 0.17
N GLU A 195 12.17 13.18 0.81
CA GLU A 195 11.64 14.12 1.80
C GLU A 195 10.51 15.01 1.27
N MET A 196 10.58 15.38 0.00
CA MET A 196 9.61 16.26 -0.65
C MET A 196 8.41 15.52 -1.25
N ALA A 197 8.38 14.18 -1.13
CA ALA A 197 7.30 13.35 -1.67
C ALA A 197 6.00 13.48 -0.86
N THR A 198 4.87 13.40 -1.57
CA THR A 198 3.55 13.19 -0.99
C THR A 198 2.87 12.01 -1.68
N LEU A 199 2.56 10.96 -0.92
CA LEU A 199 1.83 9.80 -1.41
C LEU A 199 0.52 9.64 -0.61
N THR A 200 -0.60 9.67 -1.32
CA THR A 200 -1.93 9.44 -0.78
C THR A 200 -2.58 8.26 -1.50
N ILE A 201 -3.00 7.25 -0.74
CA ILE A 201 -3.71 6.09 -1.27
C ILE A 201 -4.99 5.93 -0.47
N ARG A 202 -6.13 5.82 -1.17
CA ARG A 202 -7.42 5.68 -0.51
C ARG A 202 -8.42 4.79 -1.23
N ASP A 203 -9.31 4.19 -0.44
CA ASP A 203 -10.47 3.45 -0.96
C ASP A 203 -10.07 2.32 -1.92
N THR A 204 -8.94 1.65 -1.66
CA THR A 204 -8.38 0.60 -2.54
C THR A 204 -8.59 -0.81 -1.98
N LEU A 205 -8.57 -1.81 -2.86
CA LEU A 205 -8.82 -3.21 -2.50
C LEU A 205 -7.80 -4.16 -3.16
N ALA A 206 -7.30 -5.14 -2.41
CA ALA A 206 -6.50 -6.26 -2.94
C ALA A 206 -6.72 -7.55 -2.13
N ASP A 207 -6.08 -8.66 -2.52
CA ASP A 207 -5.94 -9.80 -1.61
C ASP A 207 -4.86 -9.53 -0.54
N ARG A 208 -3.73 -8.97 -0.96
CA ARG A 208 -2.61 -8.59 -0.08
C ARG A 208 -2.18 -7.16 -0.33
N GLY A 209 -1.95 -6.40 0.74
CA GLY A 209 -1.53 -5.00 0.64
C GLY A 209 -2.63 -4.16 0.00
N GLY A 210 -3.74 -3.96 0.73
CA GLY A 210 -4.92 -3.29 0.18
C GLY A 210 -4.63 -1.92 -0.42
N GLY A 211 -3.66 -1.18 0.14
CA GLY A 211 -3.07 0.00 -0.47
C GLY A 211 -1.74 -0.28 -1.18
N ILE A 212 -0.76 -0.77 -0.44
CA ILE A 212 0.61 -1.00 -0.90
C ILE A 212 1.03 -2.44 -0.64
N MET A 213 1.61 -3.07 -1.65
CA MET A 213 2.38 -4.30 -1.52
C MET A 213 3.80 -4.07 -2.07
N THR A 214 4.83 -4.36 -1.27
CA THR A 214 6.22 -4.29 -1.74
C THR A 214 7.14 -5.23 -0.97
N THR A 215 8.32 -5.51 -1.52
CA THR A 215 9.36 -6.26 -0.80
C THR A 215 10.10 -5.34 0.19
N TRP A 216 10.43 -4.13 -0.24
CA TRP A 216 11.17 -3.15 0.56
C TRP A 216 10.53 -1.77 0.50
N MET A 217 10.46 -1.09 1.64
CA MET A 217 9.94 0.28 1.71
C MET A 217 10.95 1.19 2.42
N HIS A 218 11.34 2.28 1.78
CA HIS A 218 12.12 3.35 2.38
C HIS A 218 11.32 4.66 2.31
N ASN A 219 10.88 5.17 3.45
CA ASN A 219 10.01 6.34 3.50
C ASN A 219 10.67 7.50 4.26
N LYS A 220 11.13 8.52 3.52
CA LYS A 220 11.48 9.84 4.06
C LYS A 220 10.39 10.88 3.80
N ALA A 221 9.28 10.50 3.18
CA ALA A 221 8.25 11.43 2.71
C ALA A 221 7.71 12.30 3.83
N ARG A 222 7.50 13.58 3.51
CA ARG A 222 6.74 14.50 4.35
C ARG A 222 5.34 13.97 4.68
N ARG A 223 4.72 13.25 3.74
CA ARG A 223 3.38 12.67 3.92
C ARG A 223 3.24 11.35 3.16
N LEU A 224 3.18 10.25 3.90
CA LEU A 224 2.61 8.97 3.45
C LEU A 224 1.30 8.73 4.20
N HIS A 225 0.18 8.80 3.47
CA HIS A 225 -1.15 8.57 4.03
C HIS A 225 -1.86 7.46 3.24
N VAL A 226 -2.28 6.41 3.96
CA VAL A 226 -3.00 5.28 3.39
C VAL A 226 -4.29 5.10 4.18
N SER A 227 -5.44 5.12 3.51
CA SER A 227 -6.74 5.19 4.19
C SER A 227 -7.84 4.39 3.51
N ASN A 228 -8.78 3.85 4.28
CA ASN A 228 -9.94 3.10 3.77
C ASN A 228 -9.56 1.96 2.80
N CYS A 229 -8.37 1.39 2.95
CA CYS A 229 -7.91 0.30 2.11
C CYS A 229 -8.33 -1.04 2.73
N SER A 230 -8.62 -2.02 1.87
CA SER A 230 -8.99 -3.36 2.32
C SER A 230 -8.18 -4.47 1.67
N ALA A 231 -7.87 -5.51 2.44
CA ALA A 231 -7.24 -6.74 2.01
C ALA A 231 -8.11 -7.96 2.35
N THR A 232 -8.29 -8.89 1.40
CA THR A 232 -8.99 -10.16 1.69
C THR A 232 -8.14 -11.18 2.43
N SER A 233 -6.83 -10.94 2.55
CA SER A 233 -5.90 -11.79 3.28
C SER A 233 -5.08 -10.98 4.31
N HIS A 234 -4.05 -10.24 3.89
CA HIS A 234 -3.12 -9.58 4.83
C HIS A 234 -2.78 -8.15 4.44
N GLY A 235 -2.51 -7.31 5.44
CA GLY A 235 -2.02 -5.94 5.22
C GLY A 235 -3.09 -5.04 4.61
N GLY A 236 -4.10 -4.67 5.40
CA GLY A 236 -5.26 -3.91 4.90
C GLY A 236 -4.86 -2.61 4.21
N CYS A 237 -3.86 -1.91 4.75
CA CYS A 237 -3.23 -0.78 4.06
C CYS A 237 -1.87 -1.13 3.46
N VAL A 238 -0.97 -1.72 4.23
CA VAL A 238 0.42 -1.97 3.82
C VAL A 238 0.81 -3.42 4.08
N TYR A 239 1.41 -4.05 3.07
CA TYR A 239 2.10 -5.33 3.19
C TYR A 239 3.57 -5.14 2.75
N VAL A 240 4.51 -5.49 3.64
CA VAL A 240 5.96 -5.47 3.34
C VAL A 240 6.58 -6.84 3.59
N ARG A 241 7.31 -7.36 2.60
CA ARG A 241 7.84 -8.73 2.63
C ARG A 241 9.20 -8.90 3.32
N ALA A 242 10.07 -7.90 3.27
CA ALA A 242 11.44 -8.05 3.77
C ALA A 242 11.88 -6.91 4.70
N ARG A 243 11.69 -5.66 4.29
CA ARG A 243 12.19 -4.52 5.06
C ARG A 243 11.38 -3.25 4.86
N ALA A 244 11.04 -2.58 5.96
CA ALA A 244 10.48 -1.24 5.95
C ALA A 244 11.32 -0.33 6.85
N GLU A 245 11.84 0.76 6.29
CA GLU A 245 12.56 1.80 6.99
C GLU A 245 11.86 3.12 6.79
N LEU A 246 11.16 3.56 7.83
CA LEU A 246 10.41 4.79 7.82
C LEU A 246 11.24 5.79 8.62
N ALA A 247 11.68 6.87 7.97
CA ALA A 247 12.30 8.02 8.61
C ALA A 247 11.27 9.10 8.98
N ALA A 248 10.05 8.98 8.45
CA ALA A 248 8.93 9.87 8.72
C ALA A 248 7.72 9.10 9.29
N PRO A 249 6.83 9.77 10.06
CA PRO A 249 5.63 9.15 10.60
C PRO A 249 4.72 8.54 9.52
N LEU A 250 4.20 7.35 9.81
CA LEU A 250 3.22 6.66 8.96
C LEU A 250 1.81 6.81 9.54
N SER A 251 0.87 7.31 8.74
CA SER A 251 -0.54 7.46 9.13
C SER A 251 -1.43 6.51 8.33
N LEU A 252 -2.10 5.62 9.05
CA LEU A 252 -3.01 4.60 8.53
C LEU A 252 -4.40 4.82 9.14
N SER A 253 -5.44 4.80 8.31
CA SER A 253 -6.80 4.98 8.81
C SER A 253 -7.84 4.15 8.09
N GLY A 254 -8.82 3.58 8.80
CA GLY A 254 -9.90 2.80 8.20
C GLY A 254 -9.42 1.56 7.42
N CYS A 255 -8.25 1.03 7.76
CA CYS A 255 -7.65 -0.10 7.03
C CYS A 255 -8.23 -1.43 7.51
N ILE A 256 -8.68 -2.30 6.59
CA ILE A 256 -9.37 -3.56 6.94
C ILE A 256 -8.69 -4.77 6.30
N ALA A 257 -8.23 -5.74 7.08
CA ALA A 257 -7.80 -7.05 6.57
C ALA A 257 -8.72 -8.16 7.08
N LYS A 258 -9.13 -9.10 6.21
CA LYS A 258 -9.90 -10.28 6.66
C LYS A 258 -9.04 -11.33 7.37
N GLY A 259 -7.72 -11.33 7.18
CA GLY A 259 -6.79 -12.19 7.90
C GLY A 259 -6.07 -11.43 9.02
N THR A 260 -4.86 -10.94 8.76
CA THR A 260 -4.01 -10.29 9.77
C THR A 260 -3.44 -8.97 9.29
N GLY A 261 -3.10 -8.08 10.23
CA GLY A 261 -2.47 -6.78 9.94
C GLY A 261 -3.44 -5.82 9.28
N GLY A 262 -4.46 -5.35 10.01
CA GLY A 262 -5.47 -4.42 9.49
C GLY A 262 -4.83 -3.16 8.93
N GLY A 263 -3.88 -2.55 9.64
CA GLY A 263 -3.01 -1.50 9.11
C GLY A 263 -1.84 -2.04 8.30
N ILE A 264 -0.91 -2.71 8.98
CA ILE A 264 0.36 -3.20 8.42
C ILE A 264 0.51 -4.69 8.68
N TYR A 265 0.91 -5.39 7.64
CA TYR A 265 1.51 -6.72 7.72
C TYR A 265 2.98 -6.63 7.30
N ALA A 266 3.89 -7.12 8.14
CA ALA A 266 5.32 -7.10 7.85
C ALA A 266 5.94 -8.49 8.05
N GLN A 267 6.87 -8.80 7.16
CA GLN A 267 7.84 -9.89 7.25
C GLN A 267 9.23 -9.26 7.23
N GLY A 268 10.12 -9.71 8.13
CA GLY A 268 11.48 -9.21 8.25
C GLY A 268 11.59 -7.97 9.14
N LYS A 269 12.28 -6.92 8.67
CA LYS A 269 12.66 -5.78 9.52
C LYS A 269 11.75 -4.58 9.32
N LEU A 270 11.16 -4.04 10.39
CA LEU A 270 10.41 -2.79 10.40
C LEU A 270 11.06 -1.79 11.36
N VAL A 271 11.46 -0.63 10.87
CA VAL A 271 11.95 0.49 11.70
C VAL A 271 11.09 1.72 11.42
N SER A 272 10.55 2.34 12.47
CA SER A 272 9.76 3.57 12.34
C SER A 272 9.87 4.47 13.58
N PRO A 273 10.04 5.80 13.44
CA PRO A 273 9.91 6.71 14.56
C PRO A 273 8.47 6.74 15.06
N GLN A 274 7.50 6.59 14.16
CA GLN A 274 6.10 6.70 14.52
C GLN A 274 5.17 5.98 13.55
N ILE A 275 4.24 5.22 14.11
CA ILE A 275 3.10 4.63 13.39
C ILE A 275 1.81 5.06 14.07
N SER A 276 0.87 5.59 13.31
CA SER A 276 -0.48 5.91 13.78
C SER A 276 -1.51 5.09 13.04
N CYS A 277 -2.31 4.32 13.78
CA CYS A 277 -3.43 3.55 13.27
C CYS A 277 -4.73 4.10 13.85
N THR A 278 -5.65 4.52 12.98
CA THR A 278 -6.97 5.00 13.37
C THR A 278 -8.04 4.13 12.72
N ASP A 279 -8.93 3.51 13.49
CA ASP A 279 -10.03 2.71 12.95
C ASP A 279 -9.58 1.54 12.05
N CYS A 280 -8.38 0.98 12.28
CA CYS A 280 -7.92 -0.20 11.56
C CYS A 280 -8.49 -1.50 12.17
N HIS A 281 -8.75 -2.52 11.35
CA HIS A 281 -9.39 -3.75 11.78
C HIS A 281 -8.84 -4.99 11.07
N ALA A 282 -8.59 -6.05 11.82
CA ALA A 282 -8.43 -7.42 11.32
C ALA A 282 -8.73 -8.41 12.44
N PRO A 283 -9.20 -9.64 12.15
CA PRO A 283 -9.55 -10.63 13.18
C PRO A 283 -8.47 -10.95 14.21
N THR A 284 -7.18 -10.79 13.88
CA THR A 284 -6.08 -11.08 14.82
C THR A 284 -5.33 -9.84 15.27
N SER A 285 -4.99 -8.93 14.37
CA SER A 285 -4.17 -7.74 14.63
C SER A 285 -4.71 -6.50 13.92
N ALA A 286 -5.38 -5.64 14.69
CA ALA A 286 -6.05 -4.47 14.14
C ALA A 286 -5.08 -3.49 13.45
N CYS A 287 -3.96 -3.14 14.09
CA CYS A 287 -3.01 -2.18 13.54
C CYS A 287 -1.81 -2.86 12.89
N PHE A 288 -1.08 -3.69 13.64
CA PHE A 288 0.23 -4.18 13.22
C PHE A 288 0.38 -5.70 13.42
N HIS A 289 0.83 -6.38 12.37
CA HIS A 289 1.23 -7.78 12.41
C HIS A 289 2.68 -7.95 11.97
N LEU A 290 3.50 -8.60 12.80
CA LEU A 290 4.83 -9.07 12.43
C LEU A 290 4.82 -10.60 12.36
N GLU A 291 4.98 -11.15 11.17
CA GLU A 291 5.03 -12.60 11.02
C GLU A 291 6.40 -13.16 11.43
N SER A 292 7.49 -12.49 11.07
CA SER A 292 8.87 -12.90 11.37
C SER A 292 9.80 -11.68 11.36
N GLY A 293 10.97 -11.79 12.00
CA GLY A 293 11.99 -10.74 12.03
C GLY A 293 11.88 -9.74 13.18
N GLU A 294 12.23 -8.48 12.95
CA GLU A 294 12.42 -7.47 14.01
C GLU A 294 11.62 -6.20 13.71
N ALA A 295 10.86 -5.72 14.68
CA ALA A 295 10.24 -4.39 14.62
C ALA A 295 10.80 -3.47 15.71
N SER A 296 11.25 -2.28 15.32
CA SER A 296 11.66 -1.21 16.23
C SER A 296 10.83 0.04 15.94
N ILE A 297 9.89 0.35 16.83
CA ILE A 297 8.97 1.48 16.67
C ILE A 297 9.08 2.39 17.89
N GLU A 298 9.50 3.64 17.70
CA GLU A 298 9.66 4.58 18.81
C GLU A 298 8.30 5.02 19.39
N SER A 299 7.31 5.29 18.53
CA SER A 299 5.97 5.67 18.96
C SER A 299 4.87 4.97 18.15
N LEU A 300 3.94 4.30 18.82
CA LEU A 300 2.75 3.72 18.24
C LEU A 300 1.51 4.42 18.81
N ILE A 301 0.71 5.05 17.96
CA ILE A 301 -0.52 5.74 18.35
C ILE A 301 -1.71 4.99 17.81
N LEU A 302 -2.61 4.60 18.70
CA LEU A 302 -3.78 3.80 18.39
C LEU A 302 -5.04 4.61 18.70
N ARG A 303 -5.93 4.71 17.71
CA ARG A 303 -7.21 5.40 17.84
C ARG A 303 -8.34 4.51 17.31
N SER A 304 -9.43 4.45 18.05
CA SER A 304 -10.65 3.77 17.60
C SER A 304 -11.86 4.63 17.95
N ARG A 305 -12.56 5.10 16.92
CA ARG A 305 -13.88 5.74 17.01
C ARG A 305 -15.01 4.71 16.97
N SER A 306 -14.69 3.48 16.59
CA SER A 306 -15.68 2.44 16.40
C SER A 306 -16.11 1.85 17.75
N LEU A 307 -17.37 2.11 18.12
CA LEU A 307 -18.07 1.45 19.24
C LEU A 307 -18.43 -0.02 18.92
N LEU A 308 -17.87 -0.61 17.85
CA LEU A 308 -18.13 -1.99 17.41
C LEU A 308 -17.64 -3.00 18.45
N GLY A 309 -18.44 -3.20 19.49
CA GLY A 309 -18.48 -4.35 20.38
C GLY A 309 -17.21 -4.65 21.20
N PRO A 310 -17.36 -5.15 22.44
CA PRO A 310 -16.24 -5.55 23.30
C PRO A 310 -15.44 -6.78 22.79
N ALA A 311 -15.68 -7.25 21.56
CA ALA A 311 -15.00 -8.38 20.94
C ALA A 311 -13.90 -7.96 19.96
N SER A 312 -13.46 -6.71 20.01
CA SER A 312 -12.41 -6.23 19.11
C SER A 312 -11.06 -6.91 19.43
N PRO A 313 -10.39 -7.47 18.41
CA PRO A 313 -9.18 -8.28 18.56
C PRO A 313 -7.95 -7.45 18.93
N SER A 314 -6.90 -8.14 19.37
CA SER A 314 -5.59 -7.62 19.72
C SER A 314 -5.10 -6.54 18.75
N ILE A 315 -4.46 -5.49 19.27
CA ILE A 315 -4.08 -4.34 18.43
C ILE A 315 -2.76 -4.58 17.71
N ILE A 316 -1.85 -5.28 18.38
CA ILE A 316 -0.59 -5.77 17.82
C ILE A 316 -0.53 -7.27 18.03
N VAL A 317 -0.08 -8.00 17.02
CA VAL A 317 0.28 -9.40 17.16
C VAL A 317 1.64 -9.61 16.49
N ALA A 318 2.55 -10.28 17.19
CA ALA A 318 3.74 -10.86 16.58
C ALA A 318 3.71 -12.35 16.87
N THR A 319 3.64 -13.16 15.80
CA THR A 319 3.33 -14.59 15.89
C THR A 319 4.47 -15.52 15.50
N GLY A 320 5.51 -15.03 14.83
CA GLY A 320 6.70 -15.84 14.54
C GLY A 320 7.48 -16.17 15.80
N HIS A 321 8.06 -17.37 15.85
CA HIS A 321 8.96 -17.76 16.93
C HIS A 321 10.22 -16.87 17.00
N ASP A 322 10.58 -16.24 15.89
CA ASP A 322 11.68 -15.32 15.70
C ASP A 322 11.24 -13.84 15.68
N ALA A 323 9.95 -13.56 15.87
CA ALA A 323 9.42 -12.20 15.80
C ALA A 323 9.73 -11.43 17.09
N VAL A 324 10.59 -10.42 17.00
CA VAL A 324 10.98 -9.54 18.11
C VAL A 324 10.40 -8.15 17.90
N VAL A 325 9.73 -7.60 18.91
CA VAL A 325 9.15 -6.26 18.84
C VAL A 325 9.69 -5.38 19.96
N THR A 326 10.36 -4.29 19.58
CA THR A 326 10.80 -3.21 20.46
C THR A 326 9.92 -1.99 20.22
N LEU A 327 9.15 -1.59 21.24
CA LEU A 327 8.32 -0.39 21.24
C LEU A 327 8.82 0.61 22.29
N GLY A 328 9.06 1.86 21.87
CA GLY A 328 9.30 2.95 22.80
C GLY A 328 8.02 3.29 23.58
N THR A 329 7.07 3.94 22.93
CA THR A 329 5.77 4.30 23.51
C THR A 329 4.62 3.69 22.70
N ALA A 330 3.66 3.07 23.38
CA ALA A 330 2.36 2.73 22.81
C ALA A 330 1.27 3.59 23.47
N ASP A 331 0.55 4.39 22.68
CA ASP A 331 -0.58 5.22 23.13
C ASP A 331 -1.90 4.55 22.79
N CYS A 332 -2.55 4.03 23.83
CA CYS A 332 -3.83 3.34 23.80
C CYS A 332 -4.94 4.12 24.53
N ARG A 333 -4.78 5.42 24.77
CA ARG A 333 -5.79 6.24 25.48
C ARG A 333 -7.12 6.30 24.75
N GLU A 334 -7.14 6.08 23.45
CA GLU A 334 -8.34 6.13 22.63
C GLU A 334 -8.83 4.73 22.18
N VAL A 335 -8.28 3.65 22.75
CA VAL A 335 -8.70 2.28 22.38
C VAL A 335 -9.04 1.43 23.61
N PRO A 336 -10.35 1.22 23.87
CA PRO A 336 -10.79 0.30 24.92
C PRO A 336 -10.26 -1.11 24.68
N GLY A 337 -9.76 -1.76 25.73
CA GLY A 337 -9.29 -3.15 25.64
C GLY A 337 -7.97 -3.34 24.87
N CYS A 338 -7.14 -2.31 24.76
CA CYS A 338 -5.84 -2.42 24.12
C CYS A 338 -4.98 -3.57 24.69
N ALA A 339 -4.69 -4.54 23.83
CA ALA A 339 -3.88 -5.72 24.14
C ALA A 339 -2.73 -5.87 23.14
N LEU A 340 -1.55 -6.21 23.66
CA LEU A 340 -0.30 -6.39 22.94
C LEU A 340 0.25 -7.81 23.19
N PRO A 341 -0.39 -8.87 22.66
CA PRO A 341 0.09 -10.24 22.74
C PRO A 341 1.28 -10.45 21.80
N VAL A 342 2.47 -10.25 22.34
CA VAL A 342 3.72 -10.53 21.64
C VAL A 342 4.59 -11.39 22.56
N ALA A 343 5.08 -12.51 22.02
CA ALA A 343 5.89 -13.47 22.77
C ALA A 343 7.25 -12.90 23.18
N GLN A 344 7.85 -12.04 22.35
CA GLN A 344 9.14 -11.41 22.61
C GLN A 344 9.02 -9.89 22.41
N MET A 345 8.62 -9.19 23.48
CA MET A 345 8.36 -7.76 23.43
C MET A 345 9.19 -6.98 24.43
N GLN A 346 9.79 -5.89 23.96
CA GLN A 346 10.38 -4.86 24.80
C GLN A 346 9.52 -3.60 24.68
N LEU A 347 8.80 -3.25 25.75
CA LEU A 347 7.97 -2.05 25.78
C LEU A 347 8.48 -1.09 26.85
N ALA A 348 8.87 0.13 26.45
CA ALA A 348 9.35 1.12 27.42
C ALA A 348 8.20 1.85 28.13
N ARG A 349 7.12 2.22 27.42
CA ARG A 349 5.99 2.97 27.98
C ARG A 349 4.65 2.62 27.31
N LEU A 350 3.62 2.40 28.12
CA LEU A 350 2.23 2.21 27.67
C LEU A 350 1.34 3.29 28.29
N LEU A 351 0.61 4.03 27.44
CA LEU A 351 -0.38 5.03 27.87
C LEU A 351 -1.79 4.44 27.72
N CYS A 352 -2.56 4.36 28.80
CA CYS A 352 -3.96 3.90 28.77
C CYS A 352 -4.89 5.04 29.23
N GLN A 353 -6.21 4.90 29.03
CA GLN A 353 -7.18 6.01 29.24
C GLN A 353 -7.12 6.70 30.62
N ARG A 354 -6.73 5.98 31.67
CA ARG A 354 -6.75 6.44 33.07
C ARG A 354 -5.37 6.49 33.74
N GLY A 355 -4.28 6.58 32.99
CA GLY A 355 -2.91 6.58 33.54
C GLY A 355 -1.86 5.85 32.69
N GLU A 356 -0.63 5.79 33.22
CA GLU A 356 0.56 5.33 32.50
C GLU A 356 1.22 4.13 33.17
N SER A 357 1.75 3.19 32.39
CA SER A 357 2.70 2.21 32.92
C SER A 357 4.06 2.88 33.13
N ARG A 358 4.70 2.61 34.28
CA ARG A 358 6.08 3.07 34.59
C ARG A 358 7.10 1.93 34.72
N GLN A 359 6.71 0.69 34.40
CA GLN A 359 7.59 -0.48 34.51
C GLN A 359 7.80 -1.11 33.14
N SER A 360 9.03 -1.56 32.90
CA SER A 360 9.37 -2.49 31.82
C SER A 360 8.59 -3.78 32.05
N LEU A 361 7.84 -4.21 31.05
CA LEU A 361 6.94 -5.35 31.14
C LEU A 361 7.54 -6.52 30.39
N ALA A 362 7.64 -7.67 31.05
CA ALA A 362 7.90 -8.94 30.39
C ALA A 362 6.58 -9.52 29.85
N ASP A 363 6.67 -10.12 28.66
CA ASP A 363 5.72 -10.96 27.90
C ASP A 363 4.21 -10.71 28.09
N GLY A 364 3.59 -10.18 27.03
CA GLY A 364 2.13 -10.04 26.91
C GLY A 364 1.53 -9.00 27.88
N THR A 365 1.41 -7.75 27.45
CA THR A 365 0.78 -6.68 28.26
C THR A 365 -0.57 -6.28 27.68
N ALA A 366 -1.57 -6.09 28.55
CA ALA A 366 -2.83 -5.42 28.19
C ALA A 366 -3.15 -4.25 29.12
N CYS A 367 -3.74 -3.19 28.56
CA CYS A 367 -4.44 -2.17 29.33
C CYS A 367 -5.75 -2.78 29.86
N ARG A 368 -5.85 -3.00 31.17
CA ARG A 368 -7.11 -3.41 31.81
C ARG A 368 -7.60 -2.35 32.78
N GLU A 369 -8.85 -1.93 32.61
CA GLU A 369 -9.53 -1.10 33.60
C GLU A 369 -9.93 -1.97 34.81
N CYS A 370 -9.48 -1.59 36.02
CA CYS A 370 -9.96 -2.16 37.28
C CYS A 370 -11.02 -1.25 37.91
N PRO A 371 -12.00 -1.80 38.67
CA PRO A 371 -13.00 -1.02 39.38
C PRO A 371 -12.38 -0.29 40.60
N ALA A 372 -11.72 0.85 40.34
CA ALA A 372 -11.34 1.91 41.31
C ALA A 372 -10.61 3.11 40.65
N GLY A 373 -10.63 3.25 39.32
CA GLY A 373 -9.83 4.28 38.63
C GLY A 373 -8.33 3.97 38.57
N GLN A 374 -7.93 2.73 38.86
CA GLN A 374 -6.56 2.23 38.70
C GLN A 374 -6.44 1.41 37.41
N ILE A 375 -5.34 1.57 36.69
CA ILE A 375 -4.92 0.67 35.61
C ILE A 375 -3.97 -0.34 36.22
N ARG A 376 -4.19 -1.63 35.94
CA ARG A 376 -3.20 -2.67 36.20
C ARG A 376 -2.80 -3.32 34.90
N LEU A 377 -1.50 -3.45 34.73
CA LEU A 377 -0.88 -4.22 33.66
C LEU A 377 -0.99 -5.68 34.09
N VAL A 378 -1.68 -6.49 33.30
CA VAL A 378 -1.84 -7.91 33.58
C VAL A 378 -1.12 -8.66 32.48
N ALA A 379 -0.28 -9.63 32.87
CA ALA A 379 0.26 -10.61 31.95
C ALA A 379 -0.90 -11.37 31.28
N VAL A 380 -0.86 -11.56 29.96
CA VAL A 380 -1.94 -12.17 29.16
C VAL A 380 -2.41 -13.52 29.75
N ASP A 381 -1.51 -14.25 30.41
CA ASP A 381 -1.74 -15.63 30.86
C ASP A 381 -2.17 -15.76 32.34
N LYS A 382 -2.20 -14.65 33.11
CA LYS A 382 -2.61 -14.71 34.52
C LYS A 382 -4.10 -14.41 34.68
N ALA A 383 -4.84 -15.43 35.07
CA ALA A 383 -6.29 -15.37 35.29
C ALA A 383 -6.71 -14.24 36.25
N ARG A 384 -7.48 -13.29 35.69
CA ARG A 384 -8.64 -12.59 36.29
C ARG A 384 -8.53 -11.92 37.67
N LEU A 385 -7.37 -11.66 38.24
CA LEU A 385 -7.32 -10.97 39.53
C LEU A 385 -7.07 -9.47 39.35
N CYS A 386 -8.17 -8.72 39.25
CA CYS A 386 -8.19 -7.35 39.78
C CYS A 386 -8.01 -7.50 41.30
N LEU A 387 -6.77 -7.60 41.80
CA LEU A 387 -6.54 -7.64 43.24
C LEU A 387 -6.98 -6.28 43.78
N GLY A 388 -8.14 -6.26 44.46
CA GLY A 388 -8.57 -5.11 45.23
C GLY A 388 -7.45 -4.72 46.19
N SER A 389 -7.17 -3.42 46.32
CA SER A 389 -6.22 -2.95 47.31
C SER A 389 -6.76 -3.31 48.69
N GLN A 390 -6.36 -4.47 49.22
CA GLN A 390 -6.31 -4.60 50.67
C GLN A 390 -5.06 -3.84 51.09
N SER A 391 -5.25 -2.77 51.86
CA SER A 391 -4.20 -2.09 52.59
C SER A 391 -3.56 -3.06 53.58
N GLY A 392 -2.64 -3.88 53.10
CA GLY A 392 -1.89 -4.84 53.89
C GLY A 392 -0.45 -4.81 53.42
N THR A 393 0.42 -4.25 54.25
CA THR A 393 1.88 -4.30 54.13
C THR A 393 2.36 -5.71 53.81
N VAL A 394 2.78 -5.96 52.57
CA VAL A 394 3.51 -7.19 52.20
C VAL A 394 5.00 -6.89 52.32
N ASN A 395 5.61 -7.41 53.38
CA ASN A 395 7.07 -7.46 53.53
C ASN A 395 7.63 -8.54 52.60
N TYR A 396 8.42 -8.13 51.60
CA TYR A 396 9.26 -9.04 50.84
C TYR A 396 10.63 -9.15 51.53
N ASN A 397 10.85 -10.24 52.26
CA ASN A 397 12.20 -10.63 52.71
C ASN A 397 12.93 -11.30 51.53
N TYR A 398 13.91 -10.62 50.96
CA TYR A 398 14.91 -11.24 50.10
C TYR A 398 15.92 -11.99 50.98
N ARG A 399 16.00 -13.31 50.80
CA ARG A 399 17.04 -14.16 51.38
C ARG A 399 18.23 -14.15 50.42
N VAL A 400 19.29 -13.46 50.79
CA VAL A 400 20.60 -13.56 50.12
C VAL A 400 21.19 -14.92 50.50
N LEU A 401 21.46 -15.77 49.51
CA LEU A 401 22.33 -16.94 49.69
C LEU A 401 23.73 -16.54 49.24
N SER A 402 24.68 -16.70 50.17
CA SER A 402 26.12 -16.55 50.04
C SER A 402 26.75 -17.67 49.21
#